data_AF-A0A2D8CQF9-F1
#
_entry.id   AF-A0A2D8CQF9-F1
#
_cell.length_a   1.000
_cell.length_b   1.000
_cell.length_c   1.000
_cell.angle_alpha   90.00
_cell.angle_beta   90.00
_cell.angle_gamma   90.00
#
_symmetry.space_group_name_H-M   'P 1'
#
loop_
_entity.id
_entity.type
_entity.pdbx_description
1 polymer ?
#
loop_
_entity_poly.entity_id
_entity_poly.type
_entity_poly.pdbx_seq_one_letter_code
_entity_poly.pdbx_strand_id
1 'polypeptide(L)' 'ATILVPGKLLGSGELTNGHTIAAYSVSNGAREKIEAAGGRIMTYGELMTENPTGTGVVILG' A
#
# COMPACT_ATOMS: atom_id res chain seq x y z
N ALA A 1 0.77 9.77 1.95
CA ALA A 1 -0.37 9.19 2.67
C ALA A 1 -0.18 7.68 2.69
N THR A 2 -0.58 7.02 3.79
CA THR A 2 -0.45 5.57 3.91
C THR A 2 -1.78 4.94 3.55
N ILE A 3 -1.77 4.00 2.61
CA ILE A 3 -2.98 3.35 2.12
C ILE A 3 -3.03 1.94 2.70
N LEU A 4 -4.13 1.56 3.34
CA LEU A 4 -4.33 0.23 3.89
C LEU A 4 -5.44 -0.49 3.12
N VAL A 5 -5.15 -1.66 2.58
CA VAL A 5 -6.09 -2.47 1.80
C VAL A 5 -6.29 -3.81 2.49
N PRO A 6 -7.44 -4.04 3.17
CA PRO A 6 -7.75 -5.28 3.87
C PRO A 6 -8.10 -6.45 2.93
N GLY A 7 -7.54 -6.47 1.71
CA GLY A 7 -7.87 -7.43 0.66
C GLY A 7 -6.76 -7.61 -0.36
N LYS A 8 -7.13 -8.14 -1.52
CA LYS A 8 -6.21 -8.35 -2.64
C LYS A 8 -6.10 -7.06 -3.46
N LEU A 9 -4.89 -6.51 -3.52
CA LEU A 9 -4.58 -5.36 -4.33
C LEU A 9 -4.31 -5.80 -5.78
N LEU A 10 -5.12 -5.27 -6.69
CA LEU A 10 -5.04 -5.50 -8.12
C LEU A 10 -4.44 -4.28 -8.81
N GLY A 11 -3.61 -4.52 -9.82
CA GLY A 11 -2.83 -3.48 -10.51
C GLY A 11 -3.61 -2.75 -11.60
N SER A 12 -4.88 -2.42 -11.36
CA SER A 12 -5.75 -1.79 -12.38
C SER A 12 -5.65 -0.25 -12.42
N GLY A 13 -4.89 0.37 -11.53
CA GLY A 13 -4.68 1.82 -11.50
C GLY A 13 -3.30 2.24 -11.99
N GLU A 14 -3.15 3.54 -12.23
CA GLU A 14 -1.86 4.22 -12.43
C GLU A 14 -1.50 4.88 -11.10
N LEU A 15 -0.36 4.49 -10.50
CA LEU A 15 0.11 5.08 -9.25
C LEU A 15 1.08 6.20 -9.62
N THR A 16 0.64 7.46 -9.55
CA THR A 16 1.42 8.61 -10.02
C THR A 16 2.34 9.19 -8.95
N ASN A 17 2.08 8.88 -7.67
CA ASN A 17 2.85 9.35 -6.54
C ASN A 17 3.27 8.17 -5.66
N GLY A 18 4.54 8.15 -5.26
CA GLY A 18 5.11 7.15 -4.36
C GLY A 18 4.41 7.17 -2.99
N HIS A 19 3.34 6.40 -2.87
CA HIS A 19 2.61 6.24 -1.63
C HIS A 19 2.99 4.93 -0.96
N THR A 20 2.93 4.96 0.36
CA THR A 20 3.15 3.79 1.18
C THR A 20 1.86 2.99 1.23
N ILE A 21 1.92 1.72 0.80
CA ILE A 21 0.75 0.87 0.64
C ILE A 21 0.93 -0.38 1.50
N ALA A 22 0.00 -0.59 2.42
CA ALA A 22 -0.12 -1.82 3.18
C ALA A 22 -1.30 -2.64 2.65
N ALA A 23 -1.04 -3.87 2.25
CA ALA A 23 -2.08 -4.75 1.74
C ALA A 23 -1.85 -6.20 2.21
N TYR A 24 -2.93 -6.97 2.36
CA TYR A 24 -2.82 -8.40 2.73
C TYR A 24 -2.21 -9.23 1.61
N SER A 25 -2.54 -8.91 0.35
CA SER A 25 -1.99 -9.61 -0.81
C SER A 25 -1.91 -8.66 -1.99
N VAL A 26 -0.75 -8.59 -2.62
CA VAL A 26 -0.50 -7.73 -3.78
C VAL A 26 -0.23 -8.63 -4.98
N SER A 27 -0.91 -8.36 -6.10
CA SER A 27 -0.62 -9.08 -7.35
C SER A 27 0.71 -8.62 -7.94
N ASN A 28 1.43 -9.47 -8.68
CA ASN A 28 2.71 -9.09 -9.30
C ASN A 28 2.62 -7.80 -10.12
N GLY A 29 1.60 -7.66 -10.97
CA GLY A 29 1.42 -6.43 -11.76
C GLY A 29 1.10 -5.18 -10.92
N ALA A 30 0.57 -5.33 -9.71
CA ALA A 30 0.43 -4.21 -8.79
C ALA A 30 1.76 -3.89 -8.10
N ARG A 31 2.52 -4.91 -7.71
CA ARG A 31 3.83 -4.76 -7.07
C ARG A 31 4.80 -4.02 -7.98
N GLU A 32 4.91 -4.44 -9.23
CA GLU A 32 5.75 -3.78 -10.23
C GLU A 32 5.35 -2.32 -10.44
N LYS A 33 4.05 -2.02 -10.49
CA LYS A 33 3.57 -0.64 -10.62
C LYS A 33 3.90 0.21 -9.40
N ILE A 34 3.75 -0.34 -8.19
CA ILE A 34 4.05 0.39 -6.96
C ILE A 34 5.55 0.70 -6.89
N GLU A 35 6.39 -0.28 -7.22
CA GLU A 35 7.85 -0.12 -7.24
C GLU A 35 8.28 0.87 -8.35
N ALA A 36 7.67 0.79 -9.54
CA ALA A 36 7.90 1.72 -10.64
C ALA A 36 7.46 3.16 -10.32
N ALA A 37 6.44 3.33 -9.51
CA ALA A 37 5.97 4.62 -9.02
C ALA A 37 6.82 5.17 -7.84
N GLY A 38 7.84 4.44 -7.39
CA GLY A 38 8.63 4.78 -6.21
C GLY A 38 7.84 4.67 -4.90
N GLY A 39 6.74 3.91 -4.91
CA GLY A 39 5.95 3.59 -3.73
C GLY A 39 6.57 2.45 -2.93
N ARG A 40 6.17 2.34 -1.66
CA ARG A 40 6.67 1.32 -0.74
C ARG A 40 5.53 0.40 -0.33
N ILE A 41 5.72 -0.91 -0.49
CA ILE A 41 4.79 -1.90 0.05
C ILE A 41 5.26 -2.28 1.44
N MET A 42 4.36 -2.27 2.41
CA MET A 42 4.64 -2.70 3.76
C MET A 42 3.58 -3.66 4.28
N THR A 43 3.95 -4.44 5.28
CA THR A 43 3.03 -5.37 5.94
C THR A 43 2.27 -4.66 7.07
N TYR A 44 1.20 -5.28 7.57
CA TYR A 44 0.48 -4.76 8.73
C TYR A 44 1.37 -4.57 9.96
N GLY A 45 2.34 -5.47 10.16
CA GLY A 45 3.29 -5.38 11.28
C GLY A 45 4.21 -4.16 11.17
N GLU A 46 4.73 -3.88 9.97
CA GLU A 46 5.51 -2.67 9.72
C GLU A 46 4.65 -1.41 9.88
N LEU A 47 3.41 -1.42 9.36
CA LEU A 47 2.51 -0.28 9.50
C LEU A 47 2.15 0.01 10.96
N MET A 48 1.93 -1.01 11.79
CA MET A 48 1.70 -0.86 13.23
C MET A 48 2.96 -0.38 13.97
N THR A 49 4.15 -0.72 13.49
CA THR A 49 5.42 -0.30 14.11
C THR A 49 5.79 1.13 13.73
N GLU A 50 5.60 1.48 12.45
CA GLU A 50 5.97 2.78 11.89
C GLU A 50 4.89 3.84 12.15
N ASN A 51 3.62 3.43 12.22
CA ASN A 51 2.50 4.35 12.43
C ASN A 51 1.40 3.75 13.34
N PRO A 52 1.69 3.55 14.64
CA PRO A 52 0.81 2.87 15.61
C PRO A 52 -0.53 3.59 15.83
N THR A 53 -0.61 4.89 15.56
CA THR A 53 -1.83 5.70 15.75
C THR A 53 -2.77 5.66 14.54
N GLY A 54 -2.36 5.06 13.42
CA GLY A 54 -3.14 4.98 12.18
C GLY A 54 -3.51 6.35 11.59
N THR A 55 -2.82 7.42 12.01
CA THR A 55 -3.19 8.79 11.64
C THR A 55 -2.79 9.06 10.18
N GLY A 56 -3.78 9.38 9.34
CA GLY A 56 -3.56 9.54 7.90
C GLY A 56 -3.49 8.22 7.11
N VAL A 57 -3.97 7.12 7.70
CA VAL A 57 -4.20 5.87 6.98
C VAL A 57 -5.52 5.94 6.24
N VAL A 58 -5.47 5.78 4.92
CA VAL A 58 -6.64 5.69 4.05
C VAL A 58 -6.94 4.22 3.80
N ILE A 59 -8.08 3.74 4.30
CA ILE A 59 -8.51 2.37 4.05
C ILE A 59 -9.27 2.32 2.73
N LEU A 60 -8.79 1.50 1.79
CA LEU A 60 -9.48 1.24 0.52
C LEU A 60 -9.94 -0.21 0.52
N GLY A 61 -11.25 -0.43 0.35
CA GLY A 61 -11.90 -1.74 0.29
C GLY A 61 -12.59 -1.94 -1.05
#